data_AF-A0A2M9Z8F1-F1
#
_entry.id   AF-A0A2M9Z8F1-F1
#
_cell.length_a   1.000
_cell.length_b   1.000
_cell.length_c   1.000
_cell.angle_alpha   90.00
_cell.angle_beta   90.00
_cell.angle_gamma   90.00
#
_symmetry.space_group_name_H-M   'P 1'
#
loop_
_entity.id
_entity.type
_entity.pdbx_description
1 polymer ?
#
loop_
_entity_poly.entity_id
_entity_poly.type
_entity_poly.pdbx_seq_one_letter_code
_entity_poly.pdbx_strand_id
1 'polypeptide(L)'
;MLKYVLAKYILLISDFLEEQITAKEFETYYLQMVKGEPFLLDDNVYQIIQTLFWAVDEYVPDYLYDPNDPDNINETQLRNSAQEALLQLQKVDKN
;
A
#
# COMPACT_ATOMS: atom_id res chain seq x y z
N MET A 1 -10.26 17.97 0.32
CA MET A 1 -9.39 17.33 1.34
C MET A 1 -9.21 15.85 1.03
N LEU A 2 -10.28 15.06 0.90
CA LEU A 2 -10.24 13.65 0.49
C LEU A 2 -9.46 13.38 -0.83
N LYS A 3 -9.71 14.17 -1.89
CA LYS A 3 -8.98 14.04 -3.17
C LYS A 3 -7.46 14.17 -3.04
N TYR A 4 -6.98 15.01 -2.13
CA TYR A 4 -5.54 15.21 -1.94
C TYR A 4 -4.90 14.00 -1.26
N VAL A 5 -5.58 13.46 -0.23
CA VAL A 5 -5.15 12.23 0.44
C VAL A 5 -5.11 11.06 -0.53
N LEU A 6 -6.19 10.84 -1.29
CA LEU A 6 -6.28 9.79 -2.30
C LEU A 6 -5.15 9.89 -3.33
N ALA A 7 -4.88 11.09 -3.85
CA ALA A 7 -3.81 11.32 -4.81
C ALA A 7 -2.42 10.98 -4.26
N LYS A 8 -2.14 11.24 -2.97
CA LYS A 8 -0.87 10.84 -2.35
C LYS A 8 -0.70 9.33 -2.32
N TYR A 9 -1.74 8.58 -1.96
CA TYR A 9 -1.67 7.11 -1.94
C TYR A 9 -1.48 6.56 -3.34
N ILE A 10 -2.21 7.08 -4.33
CA ILE A 10 -2.04 6.71 -5.74
C ILE A 10 -0.60 6.96 -6.18
N LEU A 11 -0.04 8.13 -5.90
CA LEU A 11 1.33 8.48 -6.27
C LEU A 11 2.35 7.54 -5.62
N LEU A 12 2.27 7.34 -4.30
CA LEU A 12 3.20 6.48 -3.57
C LEU A 12 3.17 5.03 -4.09
N ILE A 13 1.97 4.50 -4.34
CA ILE A 13 1.80 3.13 -4.86
C ILE A 13 2.32 3.04 -6.29
N SER A 14 2.06 4.05 -7.13
CA SER A 14 2.60 4.11 -8.49
C SER A 14 4.13 4.14 -8.50
N ASP A 15 4.75 5.00 -7.70
CA ASP A 15 6.21 5.09 -7.59
C ASP A 15 6.83 3.75 -7.17
N PHE A 16 6.17 3.02 -6.25
CA PHE A 16 6.61 1.69 -5.85
C PHE A 16 6.50 0.70 -7.01
N LEU A 17 5.35 0.62 -7.68
CA LEU A 17 5.11 -0.30 -8.80
C LEU A 17 5.98 -0.02 -10.02
N GLU A 18 6.35 1.25 -10.25
CA GLU A 18 7.25 1.69 -11.31
C GLU A 18 8.74 1.60 -10.92
N GLU A 19 9.04 0.96 -9.79
CA GLU A 19 10.40 0.74 -9.26
C GLU A 19 11.19 2.04 -9.01
N GLN A 20 10.48 3.16 -8.80
CA GLN A 20 11.10 4.45 -8.47
C GLN A 20 11.52 4.52 -7.00
N ILE A 21 10.87 3.73 -6.14
CA ILE A 21 11.22 3.54 -4.73
C ILE A 21 11.33 2.05 -4.40
N THR A 22 12.17 1.73 -3.44
CA THR A 22 12.34 0.36 -2.92
C THR A 22 11.14 -0.06 -2.07
N ALA A 23 10.97 -1.37 -1.85
CA ALA A 23 9.96 -1.88 -0.93
C ALA A 23 10.11 -1.33 0.50
N LYS A 24 11.37 -1.11 0.95
CA LYS A 24 11.63 -0.54 2.28
C LYS A 24 11.21 0.93 2.39
N GLU A 25 11.46 1.71 1.34
CA GLU A 25 10.99 3.10 1.27
C GLU A 25 9.47 3.16 1.19
N PHE A 26 8.86 2.32 0.37
CA PHE A 26 7.41 2.20 0.27
C PHE A 26 6.77 1.86 1.62
N GLU A 27 7.22 0.80 2.30
CA GLU A 27 6.78 0.43 3.65
C GLU A 27 6.87 1.63 4.60
N THR A 28 8.03 2.29 4.63
CA THR A 28 8.28 3.43 5.52
C THR A 28 7.32 4.58 5.27
N TYR A 29 7.16 5.02 4.02
CA TYR A 29 6.29 6.14 3.66
C TYR A 29 4.81 5.78 3.84
N TYR A 30 4.43 4.57 3.48
CA TYR A 30 3.06 4.09 3.61
C TYR A 30 2.61 4.08 5.08
N LEU A 31 3.40 3.48 5.97
CA LEU A 31 3.10 3.43 7.40
C LEU A 31 3.06 4.82 8.04
N GLN A 32 3.87 5.77 7.56
CA GLN A 32 3.80 7.16 8.01
C GLN A 32 2.48 7.83 7.59
N MET A 33 2.03 7.60 6.36
CA MET A 33 0.76 8.15 5.86
C MET A 33 -0.45 7.60 6.63
N VAL A 34 -0.51 6.28 6.84
CA VAL A 34 -1.62 5.63 7.58
C VAL A 34 -1.74 6.17 9.01
N LYS A 35 -0.62 6.37 9.71
CA LYS A 35 -0.61 6.94 11.07
C LYS A 35 -1.05 8.40 11.10
N GLY A 36 -0.81 9.16 10.04
CA GLY A 36 -1.08 10.60 9.97
C GLY A 36 -2.51 10.99 9.56
N GLU A 37 -3.25 10.09 8.91
CA GLU A 37 -4.50 10.46 8.21
C GLU A 37 -5.77 9.60 8.54
N PRO A 38 -5.95 8.99 9.75
CA PRO A 38 -7.00 7.99 9.98
C PRO A 38 -8.46 8.49 9.90
N PHE A 39 -8.71 9.81 9.92
CA PHE A 39 -10.07 10.37 10.05
C PHE A 39 -10.64 11.03 8.78
N LEU A 40 -9.93 10.96 7.64
CA LEU A 40 -10.26 11.75 6.44
C LEU A 40 -10.68 10.94 5.23
N LEU A 41 -10.76 9.62 5.34
CA LEU A 41 -11.07 8.71 4.22
C LEU A 41 -12.55 8.33 4.22
N ASP A 42 -13.15 8.30 3.04
CA ASP A 42 -14.40 7.58 2.79
C ASP A 42 -14.21 6.09 3.15
N ASP A 43 -15.24 5.44 3.68
CA ASP A 43 -15.22 4.02 4.08
C ASP A 43 -14.65 3.10 2.99
N ASN A 44 -14.94 3.36 1.71
CA ASN A 44 -14.40 2.60 0.59
C ASN A 44 -12.89 2.78 0.45
N VAL A 45 -12.40 4.02 0.54
CA VAL A 45 -10.96 4.30 0.46
C VAL A 45 -10.25 3.74 1.68
N TYR A 46 -10.83 3.92 2.87
CA TYR A 46 -10.31 3.37 4.11
C TYR A 46 -10.14 1.85 4.03
N GLN A 47 -11.14 1.12 3.50
CA GLN A 47 -11.06 -0.33 3.37
C GLN A 47 -9.94 -0.78 2.43
N ILE A 48 -9.73 -0.07 1.31
CA ILE A 48 -8.65 -0.35 0.36
C ILE A 48 -7.28 -0.13 1.02
N ILE A 49 -7.11 1.01 1.71
CA ILE A 49 -5.89 1.33 2.44
C ILE A 49 -5.66 0.31 3.55
N GLN A 50 -6.67 -0.03 4.35
CA GLN A 50 -6.50 -0.99 5.43
C GLN A 50 -6.16 -2.40 4.93
N THR A 51 -6.65 -2.81 3.76
CA THR A 51 -6.27 -4.09 3.15
C THR A 51 -4.80 -4.10 2.75
N LEU A 52 -4.32 -3.03 2.11
CA LEU A 52 -2.91 -2.90 1.74
C LEU A 52 -2.00 -2.75 2.97
N PHE A 53 -2.47 -2.12 4.05
CA PHE A 53 -1.75 -2.03 5.31
C PHE A 53 -1.36 -3.41 5.84
N TRP A 54 -2.27 -4.39 5.82
CA TRP A 54 -1.96 -5.75 6.29
C TRP A 54 -0.82 -6.36 5.48
N ALA A 55 -0.85 -6.23 4.15
CA ALA A 55 0.26 -6.69 3.30
C ALA A 55 1.59 -5.97 3.59
N VAL A 56 1.54 -4.67 3.93
CA VAL A 56 2.75 -3.91 4.31
C VAL A 56 3.28 -4.34 5.67
N ASP A 57 2.42 -4.69 6.63
CA ASP A 57 2.79 -5.17 7.97
C ASP A 57 3.37 -6.60 7.94
N GLU A 58 2.85 -7.43 7.03
CA GLU A 58 3.28 -8.81 6.75
C GLU A 58 4.55 -8.87 5.87
N TYR A 59 4.98 -7.75 5.29
CA TYR A 59 6.13 -7.73 4.40
C TYR A 59 7.45 -7.97 5.14
N VAL A 60 8.23 -8.91 4.60
CA VAL A 60 9.62 -9.13 4.97
C VAL A 60 10.52 -9.02 3.72
N PRO A 61 11.73 -8.45 3.84
CA PRO A 61 12.70 -8.48 2.76
C PRO A 61 13.00 -9.92 2.31
N ASP A 62 13.26 -10.11 1.02
CA ASP A 62 13.45 -11.45 0.43
C ASP A 62 14.54 -12.31 1.11
N TYR A 63 15.56 -11.68 1.72
CA TYR A 63 16.61 -12.39 2.47
C TYR A 63 16.17 -12.92 3.85
N LEU A 64 15.00 -12.49 4.34
CA LEU A 64 14.34 -12.95 5.57
C LEU A 64 13.06 -13.73 5.28
N TYR A 65 12.62 -13.81 4.03
CA TYR A 65 11.40 -14.49 3.65
C TYR A 65 11.49 -16.01 3.87
N ASP A 66 10.56 -16.55 4.66
CA ASP A 66 10.37 -18.00 4.84
C ASP A 66 9.06 -18.42 4.16
N PRO A 67 9.10 -19.22 3.08
CA PRO A 67 7.89 -19.69 2.41
C PRO A 67 7.02 -20.63 3.26
N ASN A 68 7.50 -21.08 4.43
CA ASN A 68 6.71 -21.86 5.38
C ASN A 68 6.05 -21.02 6.47
N ASP A 69 6.38 -19.73 6.55
CA ASP A 69 5.69 -18.78 7.41
C ASP A 69 4.48 -18.22 6.64
N PRO A 70 3.24 -18.63 7.00
CA PRO A 70 2.05 -18.22 6.26
C PRO A 70 1.71 -16.73 6.43
N ASP A 71 2.32 -16.07 7.42
CA ASP A 71 2.02 -14.68 7.77
C ASP A 71 2.96 -13.70 7.07
N ASN A 72 4.08 -14.16 6.51
CA ASN A 72 5.04 -13.29 5.84
C ASN A 72 4.81 -13.25 4.32
N ILE A 73 5.00 -12.08 3.73
CA ILE A 73 5.02 -11.91 2.27
C ILE A 73 6.34 -11.32 1.78
N ASN A 74 6.76 -11.74 0.59
CA ASN A 74 7.94 -11.19 -0.08
C ASN A 74 7.61 -9.94 -0.92
N GLU A 75 8.62 -9.33 -1.55
CA GLU A 75 8.42 -8.11 -2.33
C GLU A 75 7.49 -8.32 -3.54
N THR A 76 7.55 -9.49 -4.18
CA THR A 76 6.68 -9.80 -5.33
C THR A 76 5.20 -9.84 -4.90
N GLN A 77 4.91 -10.48 -3.76
CA GLN A 77 3.56 -10.51 -3.20
C GLN A 77 3.09 -9.13 -2.76
N LEU A 78 3.97 -8.33 -2.13
CA LEU A 78 3.65 -6.94 -1.77
C LEU A 78 3.31 -6.10 -3.00
N ARG A 79 4.07 -6.24 -4.11
CA ARG A 79 3.79 -5.57 -5.39
C ARG A 79 2.44 -5.97 -5.97
N ASN A 80 2.04 -7.24 -5.85
CA ASN A 80 0.71 -7.68 -6.29
C ASN A 80 -0.40 -7.00 -5.48
N SER A 81 -0.29 -6.98 -4.15
CA SER A 81 -1.26 -6.29 -3.29
C SER A 81 -1.31 -4.78 -3.57
N ALA A 82 -0.16 -4.14 -3.81
CA ALA A 82 -0.08 -2.74 -4.19
C ALA A 82 -0.75 -2.47 -5.55
N GLN A 83 -0.57 -3.37 -6.53
CA GLN A 83 -1.20 -3.27 -7.84
C GLN A 83 -2.74 -3.38 -7.76
N GLU A 84 -3.25 -4.29 -6.93
CA GLU A 84 -4.69 -4.42 -6.69
C GLU A 84 -5.26 -3.16 -6.02
N ALA A 85 -4.59 -2.65 -5.00
CA ALA A 85 -4.97 -1.42 -4.32
C ALA A 85 -5.01 -0.23 -5.29
N LEU A 86 -3.98 -0.06 -6.14
CA LEU A 86 -3.93 1.02 -7.13
C LEU A 86 -5.14 0.98 -8.08
N LEU A 87 -5.48 -0.21 -8.58
CA LEU A 87 -6.63 -0.38 -9.47
C LEU A 87 -7.96 -0.03 -8.77
N GLN A 88 -8.10 -0.34 -7.48
CA GLN A 88 -9.29 -0.01 -6.71
C GLN A 88 -9.37 1.51 -6.42
N LEU A 89 -8.26 2.13 -6.00
CA LEU A 89 -8.19 3.58 -5.74
C LEU A 89 -8.48 4.41 -7.00
N GLN A 90 -7.94 4.00 -8.16
CA GLN A 90 -8.22 4.68 -9.44
C GLN A 90 -9.67 4.56 -9.89
N LYS A 91 -10.39 3.49 -9.52
CA LYS A 91 -11.83 3.38 -9.76
C LYS A 91 -12.61 4.35 -8.90
N VAL A 92 -12.22 4.50 -7.63
CA VAL A 92 -12.84 5.46 -6.71
C VAL A 92 -12.59 6.91 -7.16
N ASP A 93 -11.39 7.25 -7.63
CA ASP A 93 -11.06 8.62 -8.09
C ASP A 93 -11.82 9.06 -9.35
N LYS A 94 -12.23 8.09 -10.19
CA LYS A 94 -12.99 8.33 -11.43
C LYS A 94 -14.50 8.49 -11.21
N ASN A 95 -15.01 8.17 -10.03
CA ASN A 95 -16.42 8.30 -9.65
C ASN A 95 -16.69 9.63 -8.94
#